data_AF-A0A7W1XEL9-F1
#
_entry.id   AF-A0A7W1XEL9-F1
#
_cell.length_a   1.000
_cell.length_b   1.000
_cell.length_c   1.000
_cell.angle_alpha   90.00
_cell.angle_beta   90.00
_cell.angle_gamma   90.00
#
_symmetry.space_group_name_H-M   'P 1'
#
loop_
_entity.id
_entity.type
_entity.pdbx_description
1 polymer ?
#
loop_
_entity_poly.entity_id
_entity_poly.type
_entity_poly.pdbx_seq_one_letter_code
_entity_poly.pdbx_strand_id
1 'polypeptide(L)'
;MTEYIELIHARENNLKNIDLRIPKNKITIFTGVSGSGKSSIVFDTIAQEAGRQLNETFSSFARNFLPKYSRPDIDEIKHLSTAVLINQKKLGGNA
;
A
#
# COMPACT_ATOMS: atom_id res chain seq x y z
N MET A 1 -13.89 3.59 20.15
CA MET A 1 -14.09 2.57 19.10
C MET A 1 -12.77 2.34 18.39
N THR A 2 -12.46 1.10 18.02
CA THR A 2 -11.23 0.78 17.26
C THR A 2 -11.48 1.07 15.79
N GLU A 3 -10.65 1.92 15.19
CA GLU A 3 -10.68 2.17 13.74
C GLU A 3 -9.76 1.19 13.00
N TYR A 4 -10.12 0.85 11.76
CA TYR A 4 -9.38 -0.09 10.93
C TYR A 4 -9.07 0.53 9.56
N ILE A 5 -7.96 0.13 8.96
CA ILE A 5 -7.77 0.16 7.51
C ILE A 5 -8.38 -1.14 6.99
N GLU A 6 -9.29 -1.04 6.02
CA GLU A 6 -9.99 -2.22 5.49
C GLU A 6 -9.65 -2.41 4.02
N LEU A 7 -9.11 -3.58 3.68
CA LEU A 7 -8.86 -4.02 2.31
C LEU A 7 -9.99 -4.97 1.94
N ILE A 8 -10.67 -4.69 0.83
CA ILE A 8 -11.77 -5.50 0.33
C ILE A 8 -11.33 -6.15 -0.98
N HIS A 9 -11.34 -7.48 -1.02
CA HIS A 9 -11.07 -8.28 -2.21
C HIS A 9 -9.70 -8.01 -2.85
N ALA A 10 -8.63 -8.04 -2.05
CA ALA A 10 -7.26 -7.85 -2.54
C ALA A 10 -6.78 -9.05 -3.38
N ARG A 11 -6.26 -8.78 -4.58
CA ARG A 11 -5.83 -9.79 -5.58
C ARG A 11 -4.43 -9.55 -6.14
N GLU A 12 -3.75 -8.49 -5.70
CA GLU A 12 -2.40 -8.15 -6.13
C GLU A 12 -1.44 -9.35 -6.08
N ASN A 13 -0.71 -9.59 -7.17
CA ASN A 13 0.17 -10.74 -7.37
C ASN A 13 -0.51 -12.10 -7.13
N ASN A 14 -0.22 -12.76 -6.00
CA ASN A 14 -0.71 -14.09 -5.66
C ASN A 14 -1.81 -14.09 -4.59
N LEU A 15 -2.29 -12.91 -4.17
CA LEU A 15 -3.40 -12.80 -3.23
C LEU A 15 -4.66 -13.42 -3.83
N LYS A 16 -5.40 -14.16 -3.00
CA LYS A 16 -6.55 -14.96 -3.44
C LYS A 16 -7.86 -14.31 -3.03
N ASN A 17 -8.09 -13.08 -3.52
CA ASN A 17 -9.29 -12.31 -3.24
C ASN A 17 -9.57 -12.17 -1.74
N ILE A 18 -8.61 -11.61 -1.00
CA ILE A 18 -8.66 -11.59 0.47
C ILE A 18 -9.26 -10.30 1.02
N ASP A 19 -9.98 -10.41 2.12
CA ASP A 19 -10.39 -9.28 2.94
C ASP A 19 -9.49 -9.17 4.17
N LEU A 20 -9.11 -7.94 4.55
CA LEU A 20 -8.23 -7.72 5.70
C LEU A 20 -8.61 -6.44 6.45
N ARG A 21 -8.61 -6.53 7.78
CA ARG A 21 -8.76 -5.37 8.67
C ARG A 21 -7.50 -5.17 9.50
N ILE A 22 -6.87 -4.01 9.36
CA ILE A 22 -5.64 -3.63 10.08
C ILE A 22 -6.00 -2.58 11.12
N PRO A 23 -5.81 -2.83 12.43
CA PRO A 23 -6.15 -1.86 13.46
C PRO A 23 -5.26 -0.63 13.38
N LYS A 24 -5.88 0.56 13.38
CA LYS A 24 -5.15 1.83 13.49
C LYS A 24 -4.57 2.01 14.90
N ASN A 25 -3.53 2.83 15.01
CA ASN A 25 -2.87 3.17 16.28
C ASN A 25 -2.32 1.94 17.03
N LYS A 26 -1.94 0.90 16.28
CA LYS A 26 -1.33 -0.33 16.76
C LYS A 26 -0.15 -0.70 15.89
N ILE A 27 0.82 -1.40 16.47
CA ILE A 27 1.88 -2.05 15.71
C ILE A 27 1.29 -3.35 15.14
N THR A 28 1.13 -3.40 13.83
CA THR A 28 0.70 -4.60 13.11
C THR A 28 1.90 -5.23 12.42
N ILE A 29 2.13 -6.52 12.67
CA ILE A 29 3.24 -7.27 12.08
C ILE A 29 2.68 -8.26 11.07
N PHE A 30 3.14 -8.18 9.82
CA PHE A 30 2.86 -9.19 8.80
C PHE A 30 3.96 -10.25 8.82
N THR A 31 3.60 -11.50 9.12
CA THR A 31 4.52 -12.64 9.20
C THR A 31 4.03 -13.82 8.37
N GLY A 32 4.90 -14.79 8.12
CA GLY A 32 4.63 -15.96 7.28
C GLY A 32 5.79 -16.34 6.36
N VAL A 33 5.70 -17.51 5.73
CA VAL A 33 6.73 -18.08 4.83
C VAL A 33 7.00 -17.22 3.60
N SER A 34 8.16 -17.39 2.96
CA SER A 34 8.46 -16.71 1.69
C SER A 34 7.37 -16.97 0.65
N GLY A 35 7.01 -15.96 -0.14
CA GLY A 35 5.95 -16.07 -1.15
C GLY A 35 4.50 -16.05 -0.60
N SER A 36 4.28 -15.91 0.71
CA SER A 36 2.92 -15.92 1.29
C SER A 36 2.07 -14.67 0.99
N GLY A 37 2.55 -13.71 0.21
CA GLY A 37 1.82 -12.48 -0.13
C GLY A 37 1.98 -11.29 0.83
N LYS A 38 2.85 -11.38 1.86
CA LYS A 38 3.11 -10.25 2.80
C LYS A 38 3.51 -8.96 2.08
N SER A 39 4.49 -9.07 1.18
CA SER A 39 4.98 -7.92 0.41
C SER A 39 3.91 -7.39 -0.55
N SER A 40 3.08 -8.27 -1.11
CA SER A 40 1.96 -7.88 -1.97
C SER A 40 0.93 -7.06 -1.21
N ILE A 41 0.64 -7.40 0.05
CA ILE A 41 -0.24 -6.60 0.92
C ILE A 41 0.41 -5.25 1.26
N VAL A 42 1.64 -5.26 1.79
CA VAL A 42 2.25 -4.05 2.37
C VAL A 42 2.74 -3.07 1.29
N PHE A 43 3.53 -3.55 0.34
CA PHE A 43 4.21 -2.70 -0.64
C PHE A 43 3.38 -2.51 -1.91
N ASP A 44 2.86 -3.60 -2.47
CA ASP A 44 2.23 -3.54 -3.79
C ASP A 44 0.76 -3.09 -3.72
N THR A 45 0.10 -3.29 -2.58
CA THR A 45 -1.29 -2.85 -2.36
C THR A 45 -1.35 -1.56 -1.53
N ILE A 46 -1.00 -1.63 -0.24
CA ILE A 46 -1.20 -0.51 0.70
C ILE A 46 -0.32 0.70 0.35
N ALA A 47 0.98 0.49 0.15
CA ALA A 47 1.89 1.60 -0.10
C ALA A 47 1.68 2.23 -1.48
N GLN A 48 1.35 1.43 -2.51
CA GLN A 48 0.99 1.98 -3.83
C GLN A 48 -0.26 2.85 -3.75
N GLU A 49 -1.33 2.35 -3.12
CA GLU A 49 -2.57 3.12 -3.01
C GLU A 49 -2.39 4.38 -2.16
N ALA A 50 -1.62 4.32 -1.07
CA ALA A 50 -1.32 5.49 -0.26
C ALA A 50 -0.52 6.54 -1.04
N GLY A 51 0.49 6.12 -1.82
CA GLY A 51 1.26 7.00 -2.70
C GLY A 51 0.40 7.61 -3.80
N ARG A 52 -0.50 6.83 -4.39
CA ARG A 52 -1.46 7.28 -5.41
C ARG A 52 -2.39 8.36 -4.85
N GLN A 53 -3.05 8.11 -3.72
CA GLN A 53 -3.93 9.08 -3.07
C GLN A 53 -3.18 10.33 -2.63
N LEU A 54 -1.95 10.20 -2.13
CA LEU A 54 -1.11 11.34 -1.76
C LEU A 54 -0.80 12.21 -2.98
N ASN A 55 -0.38 11.61 -4.11
CA ASN A 55 -0.13 12.33 -5.36
C ASN A 55 -1.34 13.11 -5.87
N GLU A 56 -2.56 12.60 -5.65
CA GLU A 56 -3.79 13.26 -6.07
C GLU A 56 -4.06 14.57 -5.32
N THR A 57 -3.46 14.75 -4.13
CA THR A 57 -3.58 16.00 -3.37
C THR A 57 -2.67 17.12 -3.89
N PHE A 58 -1.69 16.81 -4.75
CA PHE A 58 -0.81 17.81 -5.37
C PHE A 58 -1.39 18.39 -6.67
N SER A 59 -0.89 19.58 -7.03
CA SER A 59 -1.26 20.25 -8.27
C SER A 59 -0.93 19.39 -9.49
N SER A 60 -1.70 19.55 -10.57
CA SER A 60 -1.46 18.83 -11.83
C SER A 60 -0.05 19.05 -12.37
N PHE A 61 0.54 20.23 -12.13
CA PHE A 61 1.92 20.52 -12.49
C PHE A 61 2.93 19.70 -11.68
N ALA A 62 2.78 19.65 -10.35
CA ALA A 62 3.69 18.92 -9.48
C ALA A 62 3.62 17.40 -9.73
N ARG A 63 2.44 16.86 -10.07
CA ARG A 63 2.25 15.44 -10.40
C ARG A 63 3.14 14.92 -11.53
N ASN A 64 3.61 15.78 -12.44
CA ASN A 64 4.53 15.39 -13.51
C ASN A 64 5.91 14.96 -13.00
N PHE A 65 6.30 15.43 -11.82
CA PHE A 65 7.61 15.16 -11.21
C PHE A 65 7.54 14.11 -10.09
N LEU A 66 6.33 13.69 -9.70
CA LEU A 66 6.13 12.70 -8.66
C LEU A 66 6.23 11.28 -9.21
N PRO A 67 6.64 10.29 -8.38
CA PRO A 67 6.60 8.88 -8.78
C PRO A 67 5.19 8.48 -9.21
N LYS A 68 5.07 7.74 -10.31
CA LYS A 68 3.79 7.21 -10.76
C LYS A 68 3.50 5.88 -10.05
N TYR A 69 2.33 5.79 -9.44
CA TYR A 69 1.84 4.57 -8.81
C TYR A 69 0.70 4.00 -9.66
N SER A 70 0.76 2.71 -9.98
CA SER A 70 -0.37 1.97 -10.53
C SER A 70 -1.46 1.82 -9.47
N ARG A 71 -2.71 1.72 -9.92
CA ARG A 71 -3.79 1.29 -9.02
C ARG A 71 -3.61 -0.22 -8.76
N PRO A 72 -3.53 -0.66 -7.50
CA PRO A 72 -3.42 -2.09 -7.21
C PRO A 72 -4.71 -2.84 -7.57
N ASP A 73 -4.59 -4.15 -7.82
CA ASP A 73 -5.75 -5.02 -8.06
C ASP A 73 -6.46 -5.36 -6.73
N ILE A 74 -7.42 -4.51 -6.40
CA ILE A 74 -8.28 -4.58 -5.22
C ILE A 74 -9.57 -3.82 -5.50
N ASP A 75 -10.68 -4.23 -4.87
CA ASP A 75 -11.96 -3.53 -5.05
C ASP A 75 -11.95 -2.19 -4.30
N GLU A 76 -11.55 -2.21 -3.03
CA GLU A 76 -11.59 -1.01 -2.19
C GLU A 76 -10.56 -1.07 -1.05
N ILE A 77 -9.99 0.11 -0.71
CA ILE A 77 -9.29 0.32 0.57
C ILE A 77 -9.97 1.46 1.33
N LYS A 78 -10.51 1.16 2.50
CA LYS A 78 -11.18 2.13 3.37
C LYS A 78 -10.25 2.65 4.44
N HIS A 79 -10.45 3.92 4.80
CA HIS A 79 -9.80 4.60 5.92
C HIS A 79 -8.26 4.56 5.85
N LEU A 80 -7.68 4.50 4.64
CA LEU A 80 -6.25 4.56 4.47
C LEU A 80 -5.71 5.93 4.91
N SER A 81 -4.67 5.92 5.74
CA SER A 81 -3.96 7.14 6.11
C SER A 81 -2.80 7.38 5.14
N THR A 82 -2.33 8.62 5.02
CA THR A 82 -1.05 8.92 4.38
C THR A 82 0.04 8.02 4.96
N ALA A 83 0.80 7.34 4.09
CA ALA A 83 1.81 6.38 4.50
C ALA A 83 3.22 6.92 4.21
N VAL A 84 4.15 6.64 5.15
CA VAL A 84 5.59 6.80 4.92
C VAL A 84 6.16 5.40 4.72
N LEU A 85 6.73 5.15 3.55
CA LEU A 85 7.33 3.86 3.23
C LEU A 85 8.79 3.82 3.66
N ILE A 86 9.11 2.89 4.56
CA ILE A 86 10.48 2.61 4.97
C ILE A 86 10.85 1.21 4.47
N ASN A 87 11.86 1.12 3.63
CA ASN A 87 12.36 -0.14 3.07
C ASN A 87 13.90 -0.14 3.01
N GLN A 88 14.48 -1.27 2.62
CA GLN A 88 15.94 -1.43 2.50
C GLN A 88 16.45 -1.15 1.07
N LYS A 89 15.72 -0.40 0.23
CA LYS A 89 16.24 -0.03 -1.09
C LYS A 89 17.47 0.84 -0.91
N LYS A 90 18.56 0.49 -1.61
CA LYS A 90 19.80 1.27 -1.59
C LYS A 90 19.50 2.70 -2.06
N LEU A 91 20.02 3.68 -1.33
CA LEU A 91 20.03 5.07 -1.77
C LEU A 91 21.03 5.17 -2.93
N GLY A 92 20.53 5.36 -4.16
CA GLY A 92 21.37 5.59 -5.35
C GLY A 92 21.69 4.34 -6.19
N GLY A 93 20.68 3.76 -6.84
CA GLY A 93 20.86 2.69 -7.82
C GLY A 93 19.97 2.87 -9.04
N ASN A 94 20.23 3.92 -9.82
CA ASN A 94 19.80 3.98 -11.22
C ASN A 94 20.97 3.47 -12.07
N ALA A 95 20.95 2.20 -12.40
CA ALA A 95 21.59 1.68 -13.60
C ALA A 95 20.50 0.93 -14.38
#